data_AF-A0A7C5JIP8-F1
#
_entry.id   AF-A0A7C5JIP8-F1
#
_cell.length_a   1.000
_cell.length_b   1.000
_cell.length_c   1.000
_cell.angle_alpha   90.00
_cell.angle_beta   90.00
_cell.angle_gamma   90.00
#
_symmetry.space_group_name_H-M   'P 1'
#
loop_
_entity.id
_entity.type
_entity.pdbx_description
1 polymer ?
#
loop_
_entity_poly.entity_id
_entity_poly.type
_entity_poly.pdbx_seq_one_letter_code
_entity_poly.pdbx_strand_id
1 'polypeptide(L)'
;SIQFIDIRNAHDFSVGHLPNAINVPMDNFLNKKYNSKIDKDKVLMIYGYDASSPRLISLLSAHYKLANLYVIMGGYDYLKNNILDNFGIYSGIYDDEVPLCDYANKMADVASRAGAVATKPSGAAKAAPAPMVKRKKKEVSGGCG
;
A
#
# COMPACT_ATOMS: atom_id res chain seq x y z
N SER A 1 -8.74 -14.85 6.03
CA SER A 1 -8.09 -13.67 6.66
C SER A 1 -6.60 -13.94 6.81
N ILE A 2 -5.78 -12.90 6.95
CA ILE A 2 -4.30 -13.01 6.99
C ILE A 2 -3.79 -12.66 8.40
N GLN A 3 -2.74 -13.35 8.86
CA GLN A 3 -1.96 -13.00 10.05
C GLN A 3 -0.50 -12.79 9.66
N PHE A 4 0.03 -11.60 9.93
CA PHE A 4 1.45 -11.32 9.76
C PHE A 4 2.23 -11.74 11.00
N ILE A 5 3.38 -12.40 10.80
CA ILE A 5 4.24 -12.88 11.87
C ILE A 5 5.65 -12.34 11.65
N ASP A 6 6.11 -11.49 12.57
CA ASP A 6 7.47 -10.98 12.59
C ASP A 6 8.34 -11.84 13.53
N ILE A 7 9.39 -12.45 12.98
CA ILE A 7 10.30 -13.32 13.75
C ILE A 7 11.57 -12.62 14.24
N ARG A 8 11.69 -11.31 14.03
CA ARG A 8 12.80 -10.53 14.58
C ARG A 8 12.69 -10.45 16.10
N ASN A 9 13.76 -9.98 16.73
CA ASN A 9 13.76 -9.75 18.16
C ASN A 9 12.70 -8.70 18.56
N ALA A 10 12.33 -8.68 19.84
CA ALA A 10 11.28 -7.80 20.34
C ALA A 10 11.65 -6.30 20.24
N HIS A 11 12.94 -5.96 20.29
CA HIS A 11 13.40 -4.58 20.17
C HIS A 11 13.13 -4.06 18.76
N ASP A 12 13.56 -4.77 17.73
CA ASP A 12 13.36 -4.36 16.33
C ASP A 12 11.88 -4.33 15.95
N PHE A 13 11.09 -5.27 16.49
CA PHE A 13 9.63 -5.22 16.36
C PHE A 13 9.06 -3.94 16.98
N SER A 14 9.51 -3.55 18.18
CA SER A 14 9.01 -2.33 18.85
C SER A 14 9.38 -1.04 18.11
N VAL A 15 10.52 -1.02 17.42
CA VAL A 15 10.96 0.11 16.58
C VAL A 15 10.06 0.26 15.35
N GLY A 16 9.65 -0.86 14.74
CA GLY A 16 8.69 -0.85 13.65
C GLY A 16 8.43 -2.25 13.10
N HIS A 17 7.20 -2.47 12.65
CA HIS A 17 6.73 -3.75 12.12
C HIS A 17 5.54 -3.53 11.17
N LEU A 18 5.12 -4.55 10.43
CA LEU A 18 3.88 -4.49 9.65
C LEU A 18 2.67 -4.27 10.58
N PRO A 19 1.68 -3.43 10.20
CA PRO A 19 0.46 -3.26 10.97
C PRO A 19 -0.24 -4.58 11.28
N ASN A 20 -0.71 -4.72 12.53
CA ASN A 20 -1.38 -5.92 13.05
C ASN A 20 -0.53 -7.20 13.03
N ALA A 21 0.78 -7.12 12.81
CA ALA A 21 1.67 -8.26 12.97
C ALA A 21 1.79 -8.68 14.44
N ILE A 22 1.97 -9.98 14.67
CA ILE A 22 2.40 -10.50 15.98
C ILE A 22 3.92 -10.73 15.97
N ASN A 23 4.57 -10.48 17.10
CA ASN A 23 5.98 -10.81 17.27
C ASN A 23 6.15 -12.22 17.85
N VAL A 24 6.89 -13.06 17.13
CA VAL A 24 7.29 -14.41 17.54
C VAL A 24 8.78 -14.58 17.22
N PRO A 25 9.70 -14.13 18.11
CA PRO A 25 11.13 -14.18 17.84
C PRO A 25 11.59 -15.58 17.45
N MET A 26 12.51 -15.67 16.48
CA MET A 26 13.01 -16.93 15.90
C MET A 26 13.39 -17.97 16.97
N ASP A 27 14.17 -17.58 17.97
CA ASP A 27 14.63 -18.46 19.07
C ASP A 27 13.49 -19.05 19.88
N ASN A 28 12.35 -18.37 19.89
CA ASN A 28 11.15 -18.75 20.63
C ASN A 28 10.04 -19.30 19.71
N PHE A 29 10.27 -19.41 18.41
CA PHE A 29 9.22 -19.78 17.46
C PHE A 29 8.66 -21.18 17.71
N LEU A 30 9.53 -22.10 18.17
CA LEU A 30 9.15 -23.48 18.50
C LEU A 30 8.58 -23.62 19.92
N ASN A 31 8.58 -22.55 20.72
CA ASN A 31 8.07 -22.61 22.08
C ASN A 31 6.53 -22.66 22.07
N LYS A 32 5.96 -23.59 22.85
CA LYS A 32 4.50 -23.79 22.96
C LYS A 32 3.73 -22.50 23.29
N LYS A 33 4.32 -21.60 24.08
CA LYS A 33 3.72 -20.30 24.45
C LYS A 33 3.45 -19.40 23.25
N TYR A 34 4.29 -19.48 22.21
CA TYR A 34 4.11 -18.67 21.00
C TYR A 34 3.25 -19.38 19.97
N ASN A 35 3.25 -20.72 19.95
CA ASN A 35 2.37 -21.51 19.09
C ASN A 35 0.89 -21.16 19.31
N SER A 36 0.48 -20.86 20.55
CA SER A 36 -0.90 -20.48 20.86
C SER A 36 -1.31 -19.10 20.32
N LYS A 37 -0.36 -18.26 19.88
CA LYS A 37 -0.64 -16.96 19.25
C LYS A 37 -0.84 -17.09 17.73
N ILE A 38 -0.39 -18.19 17.15
CA ILE A 38 -0.45 -18.45 15.71
C ILE A 38 -1.81 -19.08 15.41
N ASP A 39 -2.62 -18.37 14.64
CA ASP A 39 -3.96 -18.78 14.28
C ASP A 39 -3.91 -19.67 13.03
N LYS A 40 -4.06 -20.98 13.22
CA LYS A 40 -3.88 -21.99 12.17
C LYS A 40 -5.00 -21.98 11.12
N ASP A 41 -6.10 -21.29 11.39
CA ASP A 41 -7.21 -21.13 10.44
C ASP A 41 -7.00 -19.93 9.50
N LYS A 42 -5.97 -19.11 9.74
CA LYS A 42 -5.60 -17.97 8.89
C LYS A 42 -4.51 -18.33 7.88
N VAL A 43 -4.41 -17.49 6.85
CA VAL A 43 -3.21 -17.42 6.01
C VAL A 43 -2.10 -16.75 6.81
N LEU A 44 -1.00 -17.45 7.04
CA LEU A 44 0.13 -16.97 7.83
C LEU A 44 1.20 -16.41 6.89
N MET A 45 1.57 -15.15 7.09
CA MET A 45 2.61 -14.46 6.32
C MET A 45 3.78 -14.14 7.24
N ILE A 46 4.90 -14.86 7.06
CA ILE A 46 6.06 -14.78 7.96
C ILE A 46 7.20 -13.99 7.33
N TYR A 47 7.86 -13.13 8.11
CA TYR A 47 9.01 -12.34 7.69
C TYR A 47 9.99 -12.12 8.84
N GLY A 48 11.26 -11.88 8.49
CA GLY A 48 12.34 -11.55 9.41
C GLY A 48 13.20 -10.40 8.88
N TYR A 49 14.50 -10.39 9.20
CA TYR A 49 15.46 -9.49 8.56
C TYR A 49 15.62 -9.80 7.07
N ASP A 50 15.58 -11.09 6.72
CA ASP A 50 15.69 -11.63 5.36
C ASP A 50 14.75 -12.84 5.18
N ALA A 51 14.88 -13.54 4.05
CA ALA A 51 14.13 -14.76 3.76
C ALA A 51 14.70 -16.02 4.47
N SER A 52 15.93 -15.98 4.97
CA SER A 52 16.68 -17.17 5.41
C SER A 52 16.01 -17.84 6.61
N SER A 53 15.76 -17.07 7.66
CA SER A 53 15.14 -17.58 8.90
C SER A 53 13.66 -17.98 8.71
N PRO A 54 12.80 -17.17 8.04
CA PRO A 54 11.43 -17.57 7.74
C PRO A 54 11.34 -18.83 6.86
N ARG A 55 12.26 -18.99 5.88
CA ARG A 55 12.31 -20.18 5.03
C ARG A 55 12.65 -21.43 5.83
N LEU A 56 13.56 -21.35 6.80
CA LEU A 56 13.84 -22.46 7.71
C LEU A 56 12.59 -22.86 8.51
N ILE A 57 11.85 -21.89 9.03
CA ILE A 57 10.57 -22.16 9.70
C ILE A 57 9.57 -22.82 8.76
N SER A 58 9.46 -22.36 7.52
CA SER A 58 8.52 -22.94 6.55
C SER A 58 8.79 -24.42 6.27
N LEU A 59 10.05 -24.87 6.34
CA LEU A 59 10.41 -26.28 6.21
C LEU A 59 9.88 -27.10 7.40
N LEU A 60 9.81 -26.51 8.58
CA LEU A 60 9.32 -27.14 9.80
C LEU A 60 7.78 -27.08 9.94
N SER A 61 7.09 -26.39 9.03
CA SER A 61 5.64 -26.12 9.09
C SER A 61 4.77 -27.37 9.24
N ALA A 62 5.13 -28.46 8.56
CA ALA A 62 4.41 -29.74 8.61
C ALA A 62 4.35 -30.32 10.03
N HIS A 63 5.46 -30.26 10.77
CA HIS A 63 5.54 -30.76 12.15
C HIS A 63 4.63 -29.95 13.10
N TYR A 64 4.48 -28.64 12.85
CA TYR A 64 3.70 -27.73 13.68
C TYR A 64 2.26 -27.52 13.21
N LYS A 65 1.85 -28.24 12.16
CA LYS A 65 0.52 -28.15 11.53
C LYS A 65 0.21 -26.74 11.03
N LEU A 66 1.20 -26.06 10.45
CA LEU A 66 1.05 -24.71 9.88
C LEU A 66 0.81 -24.81 8.37
N ALA A 67 -0.39 -25.23 7.97
CA ALA A 67 -0.69 -25.58 6.57
C ALA A 67 -0.67 -24.37 5.60
N ASN A 68 -1.01 -23.18 6.09
CA ASN A 68 -1.17 -21.98 5.27
C ASN A 68 -0.05 -20.96 5.50
N LEU A 69 1.21 -21.41 5.58
CA LEU A 69 2.37 -20.56 5.89
C LEU A 69 3.13 -20.14 4.62
N TYR A 70 3.23 -18.83 4.41
CA TYR A 70 3.92 -18.21 3.28
C TYR A 70 5.04 -17.29 3.77
N VAL A 71 6.18 -17.34 3.08
CA VAL A 71 7.37 -16.55 3.39
C VAL A 71 7.39 -15.27 2.56
N ILE A 72 7.52 -14.13 3.24
CA ILE A 72 7.82 -12.86 2.58
C ILE A 72 9.35 -12.77 2.39
N MET A 73 9.81 -12.82 1.14
CA MET A 73 11.24 -12.98 0.85
C MET A 73 12.08 -11.71 1.05
N GLY A 74 11.49 -10.53 1.04
CA GLY A 74 12.23 -9.26 1.11
C GLY A 74 12.73 -8.90 2.51
N GLY A 75 12.19 -9.51 3.56
CA GLY A 75 12.46 -9.08 4.94
C GLY A 75 11.84 -7.71 5.28
N TYR A 76 12.05 -7.26 6.51
CA TYR A 76 11.41 -6.04 7.03
C TYR A 76 11.86 -4.77 6.31
N ASP A 77 13.15 -4.59 6.02
CA ASP A 77 13.62 -3.35 5.39
C ASP A 77 13.06 -3.16 3.99
N TYR A 78 12.94 -4.26 3.23
CA TYR A 78 12.27 -4.24 1.94
C TYR A 78 10.79 -3.86 2.09
N LEU A 79 10.08 -4.49 3.02
CA LEU A 79 8.68 -4.18 3.32
C LEU A 79 8.52 -2.72 3.73
N LYS A 80 9.39 -2.22 4.60
CA LYS A 80 9.36 -0.85 5.08
C LYS A 80 9.55 0.12 3.94
N ASN A 81 10.65 -0.01 3.21
CA ASN A 81 11.03 0.96 2.18
C ASN A 81 10.12 0.89 0.95
N ASN A 82 9.62 -0.29 0.57
CA ASN A 82 8.87 -0.46 -0.68
C ASN A 82 7.37 -0.62 -0.49
N ILE A 83 6.86 -0.79 0.74
CA ILE A 83 5.43 -0.99 0.99
C ILE A 83 4.93 -0.02 2.07
N LEU A 84 5.55 0.01 3.25
CA LEU A 84 5.08 0.87 4.34
C LEU A 84 5.31 2.35 4.03
N ASP A 85 6.52 2.72 3.64
CA ASP A 85 6.92 4.11 3.42
C ASP A 85 6.43 4.62 2.05
N ASN A 86 6.38 3.75 1.03
CA ASN A 86 6.04 4.14 -0.34
C ASN A 86 4.57 3.97 -0.73
N PHE A 87 3.87 2.98 -0.18
CA PHE A 87 2.45 2.74 -0.47
C PHE A 87 1.54 3.08 0.70
N GLY A 88 2.12 3.63 1.79
CA GLY A 88 1.44 4.10 2.99
C GLY A 88 0.20 3.29 3.26
N ILE A 89 0.33 2.00 3.63
CA ILE A 89 -0.78 1.02 3.65
C ILE A 89 -2.06 1.69 4.18
N TYR A 90 -2.88 2.19 3.26
CA TYR A 90 -4.14 2.80 3.58
C TYR A 90 -5.04 1.62 3.94
N SER A 91 -5.36 1.47 5.23
CA SER A 91 -6.63 0.85 5.61
C SER A 91 -7.69 1.45 4.69
N GLY A 92 -8.55 0.63 4.07
CA GLY A 92 -9.37 0.93 2.87
C GLY A 92 -10.31 2.16 2.84
N ILE A 93 -10.00 3.22 3.57
CA ILE A 93 -10.37 4.59 3.28
C ILE A 93 -9.46 5.07 2.14
N TYR A 94 -9.83 4.69 0.92
CA TYR A 94 -9.21 5.18 -0.30
C TYR A 94 -9.65 6.64 -0.45
N ASP A 95 -8.73 7.59 -0.23
CA ASP A 95 -8.93 8.99 -0.58
C ASP A 95 -8.48 9.16 -2.04
N ASP A 96 -9.45 9.20 -2.95
CA ASP A 96 -9.27 9.32 -4.40
C ASP A 96 -8.71 10.68 -4.82
N GLU A 97 -8.53 11.62 -3.89
CA GLU A 97 -8.07 12.98 -4.16
C GLU A 97 -6.54 13.18 -3.98
N VAL A 98 -5.77 12.12 -3.67
CA VAL A 98 -4.29 12.20 -3.61
C VAL A 98 -3.67 11.59 -4.88
N PRO A 99 -3.38 12.39 -5.92
CA PRO A 99 -2.71 11.88 -7.10
C PRO A 99 -1.27 11.44 -6.75
N LEU A 100 -1.00 10.14 -6.88
CA LEU A 100 0.32 9.50 -6.72
C LEU A 100 1.40 10.03 -7.69
N CYS A 101 1.03 10.93 -8.59
CA CYS A 101 1.93 11.56 -9.53
C CYS A 101 1.60 13.04 -9.67
N ASP A 102 2.51 13.88 -9.19
CA ASP A 102 2.52 15.31 -9.48
C ASP A 102 2.88 15.51 -10.97
N TYR A 103 1.87 15.36 -11.82
CA TYR A 103 1.99 15.55 -13.26
C TYR A 103 2.52 16.95 -13.60
N ALA A 104 2.20 17.97 -12.81
CA ALA A 104 2.68 19.32 -13.06
C ALA A 104 4.20 19.40 -12.97
N ASN A 105 4.78 18.79 -11.93
CA ASN A 105 6.23 18.75 -11.75
C ASN A 105 6.93 17.85 -12.79
N LYS A 106 6.33 16.71 -13.15
CA LYS A 106 6.87 15.86 -14.23
C LYS A 106 6.81 16.55 -15.59
N MET A 107 5.75 17.30 -15.88
CA MET A 107 5.62 18.08 -17.11
C MET A 107 6.55 19.30 -17.13
N ALA A 108 6.80 19.91 -15.98
CA ALA A 108 7.77 20.99 -15.85
C ALA A 108 9.22 20.50 -16.05
N ASP A 109 9.57 19.30 -15.57
CA ASP A 109 10.89 18.69 -15.84
C ASP A 109 11.03 18.28 -17.31
N VAL A 110 9.97 17.74 -17.93
CA VAL A 110 9.97 17.44 -19.36
C VAL A 110 10.08 18.71 -20.19
N ALA A 111 9.39 19.78 -19.81
CA ALA A 111 9.44 21.08 -20.48
C ALA A 111 10.77 21.82 -20.24
N SER A 112 11.42 21.63 -19.08
CA SER A 112 12.73 22.20 -18.80
C SER A 112 13.85 21.46 -19.53
N ARG A 113 13.71 20.13 -19.71
CA ARG A 113 14.64 19.28 -20.46
C ARG A 113 14.45 19.38 -21.97
N ALA A 114 13.23 19.67 -22.44
CA ALA A 114 12.94 20.07 -23.81
C ALA A 114 13.19 21.58 -23.96
N GLY A 115 14.46 21.99 -24.04
CA GLY A 115 14.90 23.39 -24.11
C GLY A 115 14.00 24.26 -25.00
N ALA A 116 13.55 25.38 -24.42
CA ALA A 116 12.67 26.35 -25.05
C ALA A 116 13.22 26.90 -26.37
N VAL A 117 12.50 26.68 -27.48
CA VAL A 117 12.58 27.56 -28.65
C VAL A 117 11.39 28.51 -28.57
N ALA A 118 11.69 29.75 -28.20
CA ALA A 118 10.72 30.85 -28.12
C ALA A 118 10.51 31.49 -29.50
N THR A 119 9.25 31.61 -29.92
CA THR A 119 8.79 32.69 -30.81
C THR A 119 7.38 33.16 -30.41
N LYS A 120 7.18 34.48 -30.36
CA LYS A 120 5.92 35.24 -30.12
C LYS A 120 5.98 36.49 -31.03
N PRO A 121 4.90 37.26 -31.28
CA PRO A 121 3.49 36.95 -31.59
C PRO A 121 2.90 37.84 -32.74
N SER A 122 1.67 37.57 -33.21
CA SER A 122 0.77 38.49 -33.96
C SER A 122 -0.64 37.84 -33.99
N GLY A 123 -1.81 38.43 -33.75
CA GLY A 123 -2.32 39.76 -33.37
C GLY A 123 -3.82 39.84 -33.72
N ALA A 124 -4.68 40.19 -32.73
CA ALA A 124 -6.14 40.57 -32.79
C ALA A 124 -7.19 39.50 -33.24
N ALA A 125 -8.39 39.36 -32.64
CA ALA A 125 -9.39 40.39 -32.26
C ALA A 125 -10.33 40.02 -31.06
N LYS A 126 -10.96 41.08 -30.49
CA LYS A 126 -11.90 41.19 -29.32
C LYS A 126 -13.25 40.45 -29.57
N ALA A 127 -14.15 40.13 -28.62
CA ALA A 127 -14.61 40.80 -27.39
C ALA A 127 -15.41 39.86 -26.43
N ALA A 128 -15.56 40.26 -25.16
CA ALA A 128 -16.51 39.72 -24.15
C ALA A 128 -17.80 40.59 -24.11
N PRO A 129 -18.94 40.29 -23.40
CA PRO A 129 -19.07 39.59 -22.10
C PRO A 129 -20.27 38.61 -21.92
N ALA A 130 -20.29 37.95 -20.75
CA ALA A 130 -21.24 36.93 -20.22
C ALA A 130 -22.62 37.53 -19.79
N PRO A 131 -23.68 36.80 -19.32
CA PRO A 131 -23.65 35.84 -18.19
C PRO A 131 -24.71 34.69 -18.11
N MET A 132 -24.44 33.73 -17.19
CA MET A 132 -25.32 32.99 -16.23
C MET A 132 -26.66 32.37 -16.72
N VAL A 133 -27.02 31.13 -16.34
CA VAL A 133 -27.81 30.83 -15.11
C VAL A 133 -27.77 29.32 -14.80
N LYS A 134 -27.67 28.99 -13.50
CA LYS A 134 -27.82 27.64 -12.93
C LYS A 134 -29.29 27.36 -12.53
N ARG A 135 -29.62 26.06 -12.47
CA ARG A 135 -30.50 25.33 -11.52
C ARG A 135 -31.94 24.90 -11.93
N LYS A 136 -32.11 23.57 -11.78
CA LYS A 136 -33.13 22.80 -11.03
C LYS A 136 -34.35 22.20 -11.75
N LYS A 137 -34.71 21.05 -11.18
CA LYS A 137 -35.53 19.88 -11.55
C LYS A 137 -37.02 20.05 -11.19
N LYS A 138 -37.95 19.38 -11.91
CA LYS A 138 -39.16 18.63 -11.46
C LYS A 138 -39.91 18.06 -12.70
N GLU A 139 -40.10 16.74 -12.82
CA GLU A 139 -41.32 15.92 -12.49
C GLU A 139 -42.58 16.31 -13.31
N VAL A 140 -43.50 15.46 -13.81
CA VAL A 140 -43.80 14.00 -13.89
C VAL A 140 -44.94 13.87 -14.95
N SER A 141 -45.36 12.63 -15.32
CA SER A 141 -46.59 12.21 -16.04
C SER A 141 -46.35 11.97 -17.54
N GLY A 142 -46.56 10.81 -18.17
CA GLY A 142 -47.33 9.59 -17.87
C GLY A 142 -47.88 9.09 -19.22
N GLY A 143 -48.01 7.77 -19.44
CA GLY A 143 -48.82 7.26 -20.57
C GLY A 143 -48.34 5.96 -21.23
N CYS A 144 -49.19 4.94 -21.18
CA CYS A 144 -49.08 3.60 -21.78
C CYS A 144 -48.98 3.58 -23.31
N GLY A 145 -48.38 2.50 -23.82
CA GLY A 145 -48.47 2.01 -25.19
C GLY A 145 -47.64 0.75 -25.34
#